data_AF-A0A090WY95-F1
#
_entry.id   AF-A0A090WY95-F1
#
_cell.length_a   1.000
_cell.length_b   1.000
_cell.length_c   1.000
_cell.angle_alpha   90.00
_cell.angle_beta   90.00
_cell.angle_gamma   90.00
#
_symmetry.space_group_name_H-M   'P 1'
#
loop_
_entity.id
_entity.type
_entity.pdbx_description
1 polymer ?
#
loop_
_entity_poly.entity_id
_entity_poly.type
_entity_poly.pdbx_seq_one_letter_code
_entity_poly.pdbx_strand_id
1 'polypeptide(L)'
;MPEYLEDFPGQQDVLRYVLTANAPETKDNDFTWKDFQARNNNELVAIFGNFINRVVVLTNKYYEGVVPTPPSAFEQVDEETLATVKAYPDVIASSIERYRFREASQEMMNLARLGNKYLADAEPWKVIKVDTERTKTIMYVALQIASALATLSEPFLPFTSTKLKNILNHTALGTETTWKEVAIKEVLLPAGHKIGEAELLFSKVEDETIQKQLDKLEASKKANEAANKVVEPQKDTINFDDFTKLDMRVGTIIEAEKMPKAKKLLVLKVDTGIDVRTIVSGIAESFTPEEVVGKKVTVLVNLAPRALRGVESEGMILMTESEDGKLVFVNPDTDNVANGLTIS
;
A
#
# COMPACT_ATOMS: atom_id res chain seq x y z
N MET A 1 -9.06 -11.31 -1.60
CA MET A 1 -7.99 -12.32 -1.41
C MET A 1 -7.50 -12.95 -2.71
N PRO A 2 -8.35 -13.34 -3.69
CA PRO A 2 -7.86 -13.89 -4.96
C PRO A 2 -6.85 -12.98 -5.67
N GLU A 3 -7.16 -11.69 -5.78
CA GLU A 3 -6.32 -10.71 -6.50
C GLU A 3 -4.93 -10.52 -5.86
N TYR A 4 -4.81 -10.52 -4.53
CA TYR A 4 -3.49 -10.42 -3.88
C TYR A 4 -2.58 -11.61 -4.25
N LEU A 5 -3.13 -12.81 -4.30
CA LEU A 5 -2.35 -14.01 -4.62
C LEU A 5 -1.88 -14.03 -6.08
N GLU A 6 -2.61 -13.36 -6.96
CA GLU A 6 -2.23 -13.15 -8.37
C GLU A 6 -1.16 -12.05 -8.49
N ASP A 7 -1.32 -10.94 -7.77
CA ASP A 7 -0.40 -9.80 -7.82
C ASP A 7 0.93 -10.07 -7.08
N PHE A 8 0.92 -10.94 -6.06
CA PHE A 8 2.07 -11.27 -5.23
C PHE A 8 2.29 -12.79 -5.11
N PRO A 9 2.63 -13.47 -6.23
CA PRO A 9 2.78 -14.92 -6.25
C PRO A 9 3.92 -15.37 -5.32
N GLY A 10 3.63 -16.36 -4.47
CA GLY A 10 4.60 -16.89 -3.51
C GLY A 10 4.86 -16.01 -2.28
N GLN A 11 4.11 -14.93 -2.09
CA GLN A 11 4.24 -14.01 -0.95
C GLN A 11 3.05 -14.10 0.03
N GLN A 12 2.47 -15.29 0.19
CA GLN A 12 1.40 -15.54 1.15
C GLN A 12 1.88 -15.27 2.58
N ASP A 13 3.09 -15.70 2.91
CA ASP A 13 3.70 -15.51 4.22
C ASP A 13 4.05 -14.04 4.50
N VAL A 14 4.34 -13.25 3.45
CA VAL A 14 4.53 -11.80 3.60
C VAL A 14 3.24 -11.16 4.08
N LEU A 15 2.10 -11.48 3.46
CA LEU A 15 0.80 -10.97 3.91
C LEU A 15 0.47 -11.42 5.33
N ARG A 16 0.67 -12.72 5.64
CA ARG A 16 0.44 -13.25 6.99
C ARG A 16 1.27 -12.50 8.03
N TYR A 17 2.56 -12.28 7.74
CA TYR A 17 3.45 -11.55 8.62
C TYR A 17 2.97 -10.12 8.86
N VAL A 18 2.70 -9.37 7.79
CA VAL A 18 2.30 -7.96 7.87
C VAL A 18 1.00 -7.82 8.65
N LEU A 19 -0.02 -8.63 8.35
CA LEU A 19 -1.30 -8.58 9.05
C LEU A 19 -1.16 -8.97 10.52
N THR A 20 -0.27 -9.92 10.85
CA THR A 20 -0.01 -10.30 12.24
C THR A 20 0.75 -9.21 13.00
N ALA A 21 1.79 -8.63 12.39
CA ALA A 21 2.57 -7.53 12.96
C ALA A 21 1.74 -6.26 13.16
N ASN A 22 0.66 -6.11 12.39
CA ASN A 22 -0.28 -5.01 12.44
C ASN A 22 -1.63 -5.37 13.06
N ALA A 23 -1.77 -6.53 13.70
CA ALA A 23 -3.05 -7.01 14.20
C ALA A 23 -3.69 -5.96 15.14
N PRO A 24 -4.98 -5.60 14.93
CA PRO A 24 -5.68 -4.62 15.76
C PRO A 24 -6.11 -5.25 17.09
N GLU A 25 -5.14 -5.49 17.98
CA GLU A 25 -5.37 -6.17 19.27
C GLU A 25 -6.04 -5.26 20.31
N THR A 26 -5.69 -3.96 20.33
CA THR A 26 -6.20 -2.99 21.32
C THR A 26 -6.91 -1.80 20.70
N LYS A 27 -6.74 -1.57 19.40
CA LYS A 27 -7.33 -0.47 18.62
C LYS A 27 -7.28 -0.81 17.14
N ASP A 28 -8.12 -0.15 16.36
CA ASP A 28 -8.12 -0.28 14.90
C ASP A 28 -6.75 0.09 14.31
N ASN A 29 -6.39 -0.61 13.24
CA ASN A 29 -5.16 -0.39 12.50
C ASN A 29 -5.44 -0.39 11.00
N ASP A 30 -4.81 0.53 10.30
CA ASP A 30 -4.95 0.69 8.86
C ASP A 30 -3.85 -0.10 8.14
N PHE A 31 -4.27 -0.94 7.19
CA PHE A 31 -3.32 -1.53 6.25
C PHE A 31 -2.87 -0.47 5.24
N THR A 32 -1.56 -0.33 5.04
CA THR A 32 -1.01 0.48 3.94
C THR A 32 0.01 -0.33 3.14
N TRP A 33 0.02 -0.12 1.82
CA TRP A 33 0.98 -0.78 0.94
C TRP A 33 2.43 -0.39 1.24
N LYS A 34 2.66 0.82 1.74
CA LYS A 34 3.99 1.26 2.21
C LYS A 34 4.45 0.48 3.43
N ASP A 35 3.57 0.26 4.41
CA ASP A 35 3.95 -0.53 5.58
C ASP A 35 4.15 -2.01 5.22
N PHE A 36 3.30 -2.58 4.35
CA PHE A 36 3.50 -3.91 3.78
C PHE A 36 4.91 -4.07 3.18
N GLN A 37 5.30 -3.13 2.32
CA GLN A 37 6.64 -3.12 1.71
C GLN A 37 7.75 -3.00 2.76
N ALA A 38 7.59 -2.09 3.73
CA ALA A 38 8.59 -1.84 4.77
C ALA A 38 8.82 -3.09 5.63
N ARG A 39 7.76 -3.74 6.09
CA ARG A 39 7.84 -4.98 6.88
C ARG A 39 8.50 -6.12 6.09
N ASN A 40 8.16 -6.27 4.81
CA ASN A 40 8.84 -7.26 3.96
C ASN A 40 10.33 -6.96 3.81
N ASN A 41 10.67 -5.76 3.34
CA ASN A 41 12.04 -5.44 2.93
C ASN A 41 12.97 -5.26 4.13
N ASN A 42 12.50 -4.64 5.21
CA ASN A 42 13.33 -4.28 6.36
C ASN A 42 13.34 -5.34 7.47
N GLU A 43 12.38 -6.27 7.48
CA GLU A 43 12.33 -7.33 8.49
C GLU A 43 12.49 -8.71 7.85
N LEU A 44 11.54 -9.16 7.03
CA LEU A 44 11.62 -10.50 6.43
C LEU A 44 12.88 -10.67 5.58
N VAL A 45 13.16 -9.74 4.66
CA VAL A 45 14.36 -9.79 3.80
C VAL A 45 15.62 -9.45 4.60
N ALA A 46 15.66 -8.27 5.23
CA ALA A 46 16.91 -7.75 5.81
C ALA A 46 17.34 -8.42 7.14
N ILE A 47 16.43 -9.10 7.85
CA ILE A 47 16.74 -9.74 9.13
C ILE A 47 16.68 -11.25 8.98
N PHE A 48 15.50 -11.81 8.75
CA PHE A 48 15.31 -13.27 8.72
C PHE A 48 16.01 -13.88 7.49
N GLY A 49 15.66 -13.41 6.30
CA GLY A 49 16.26 -13.85 5.04
C GLY A 49 17.78 -13.67 5.02
N ASN A 50 18.27 -12.52 5.47
CA ASN A 50 19.70 -12.23 5.55
C ASN A 50 20.45 -13.19 6.50
N PHE A 51 19.91 -13.47 7.69
CA PHE A 51 20.53 -14.41 8.63
C PHE A 51 20.68 -15.78 8.00
N ILE A 52 19.59 -16.35 7.49
CA ILE A 52 19.58 -17.69 6.90
C ILE A 52 20.50 -17.74 5.69
N ASN A 53 20.46 -16.73 4.82
CA ASN A 53 21.34 -16.68 3.65
C ASN A 53 22.82 -16.73 4.06
N ARG A 54 23.24 -15.95 5.07
CA ARG A 54 24.61 -15.96 5.58
C ARG A 54 25.00 -17.31 6.16
N VAL A 55 24.13 -17.92 6.97
CA VAL A 55 24.41 -19.24 7.57
C VAL A 55 24.62 -20.29 6.48
N VAL A 56 23.70 -20.38 5.52
CA VAL A 56 23.73 -21.42 4.46
C VAL A 56 24.88 -21.18 3.50
N VAL A 57 25.12 -19.94 3.06
CA VAL A 57 26.23 -19.60 2.15
C VAL A 57 27.58 -19.87 2.79
N LEU A 58 27.79 -19.46 4.06
CA LEU A 58 29.06 -19.69 4.74
C LEU A 58 29.29 -21.17 5.03
N THR A 59 28.25 -21.92 5.41
CA THR A 59 28.36 -23.37 5.62
C THR A 59 28.70 -24.10 4.32
N ASN A 60 28.05 -23.76 3.21
CA ASN A 60 28.39 -24.29 1.89
C ASN A 60 29.81 -23.91 1.45
N LYS A 61 30.22 -22.67 1.70
CA LYS A 61 31.55 -22.18 1.33
C LYS A 61 32.69 -22.81 2.13
N TYR A 62 32.52 -23.00 3.44
CA TYR A 62 33.60 -23.43 4.32
C TYR A 62 33.64 -24.94 4.57
N TYR A 63 32.48 -25.59 4.52
CA TYR A 63 32.32 -26.98 4.94
C TYR A 63 31.54 -27.80 3.93
N GLU A 64 31.40 -27.31 2.69
CA GLU A 64 30.65 -27.97 1.63
C GLU A 64 29.24 -28.34 2.08
N GLY A 65 28.59 -27.51 2.89
CA GLY A 65 27.21 -27.73 3.34
C GLY A 65 27.10 -28.81 4.43
N VAL A 66 28.21 -29.30 4.96
CA VAL A 66 28.22 -30.22 6.10
C VAL A 66 28.24 -29.40 7.39
N VAL A 67 27.33 -29.71 8.31
CA VAL A 67 27.30 -29.11 9.65
C VAL A 67 28.62 -29.43 10.35
N PRO A 68 29.44 -28.43 10.71
CA PRO A 68 30.74 -28.69 11.30
C PRO A 68 30.59 -29.28 12.70
N THR A 69 31.50 -30.18 13.06
CA THR A 69 31.62 -30.66 14.44
C THR A 69 32.29 -29.58 15.28
N PRO A 70 31.61 -29.01 16.29
CA PRO A 70 32.26 -28.07 17.19
C PRO A 70 33.33 -28.80 18.02
N PRO A 71 34.46 -28.14 18.37
CA PRO A 71 35.36 -28.63 19.40
C PRO A 71 34.63 -28.82 20.73
N SER A 72 35.25 -29.52 21.68
CA SER A 72 34.63 -29.91 22.95
C SER A 72 34.32 -28.74 23.91
N ALA A 73 34.83 -27.53 23.66
CA ALA A 73 34.60 -26.38 24.52
C ALA A 73 33.83 -25.27 23.79
N PHE A 74 32.69 -24.89 24.37
CA PHE A 74 31.95 -23.69 24.00
C PHE A 74 32.48 -22.50 24.80
N GLU A 75 32.48 -21.31 24.19
CA GLU A 75 32.68 -20.08 24.94
C GLU A 75 31.38 -19.69 25.65
N GLN A 76 31.47 -18.87 26.69
CA GLN A 76 30.31 -18.39 27.45
C GLN A 76 29.21 -17.81 26.53
N VAL A 77 29.59 -17.04 25.51
CA VAL A 77 28.64 -16.46 24.55
C VAL A 77 27.88 -17.51 23.75
N ASP A 78 28.50 -18.66 23.46
CA ASP A 78 27.87 -19.75 22.72
C ASP A 78 26.85 -20.47 23.61
N GLU A 79 27.23 -20.75 24.85
CA GLU A 79 26.36 -21.38 25.85
C GLU A 79 25.15 -20.50 26.15
N GLU A 80 25.37 -19.19 26.37
CA GLU A 80 24.29 -18.21 26.58
C GLU A 80 23.37 -18.12 25.37
N THR A 81 23.92 -18.14 24.15
CA THR A 81 23.13 -18.10 22.92
C THR A 81 22.27 -19.35 22.78
N LEU A 82 22.83 -20.54 22.96
CA LEU A 82 22.11 -21.82 22.90
C LEU A 82 21.04 -21.92 23.99
N ALA A 83 21.33 -21.48 25.21
CA ALA A 83 20.35 -21.41 26.30
C ALA A 83 19.20 -20.45 25.96
N THR A 84 19.51 -19.30 25.35
CA THR A 84 18.49 -18.34 24.90
C THR A 84 17.60 -18.96 23.82
N VAL A 85 18.16 -19.68 22.85
CA VAL A 85 17.40 -20.40 21.80
C VAL A 85 16.38 -21.37 22.42
N LYS A 86 16.79 -22.14 23.44
CA LYS A 86 15.89 -23.09 24.13
C LYS A 86 14.72 -22.41 24.86
N ALA A 87 14.84 -21.13 25.23
CA ALA A 87 13.79 -20.38 25.89
C ALA A 87 12.74 -19.80 24.92
N TYR A 88 13.10 -19.60 23.64
CA TYR A 88 12.18 -18.98 22.66
C TYR A 88 10.84 -19.69 22.45
N PRO A 89 10.73 -21.04 22.47
CA PRO A 89 9.44 -21.70 22.38
C PRO A 89 8.45 -21.19 23.43
N ASP A 90 8.86 -21.08 24.69
CA ASP A 90 8.01 -20.61 25.79
C ASP A 90 7.75 -19.10 25.70
N VAL A 91 8.74 -18.31 25.31
CA VAL A 91 8.60 -16.86 25.11
C VAL A 91 7.54 -16.56 24.04
N ILE A 92 7.60 -17.25 22.89
CA ILE A 92 6.65 -17.07 21.80
C ILE A 92 5.28 -17.65 22.20
N ALA A 93 5.24 -18.85 22.78
CA ALA A 93 4.00 -19.52 23.19
C ALA A 93 3.21 -18.69 24.21
N SER A 94 3.87 -18.12 25.23
CA SER A 94 3.22 -17.28 26.24
C SER A 94 2.48 -16.08 25.62
N SER A 95 2.98 -15.51 24.53
CA SER A 95 2.31 -14.43 23.81
C SER A 95 1.14 -14.94 22.96
N ILE A 96 1.30 -16.07 22.27
CA ILE A 96 0.22 -16.72 21.51
C ILE A 96 -0.95 -17.10 22.42
N GLU A 97 -0.68 -17.74 23.56
CA GLU A 97 -1.70 -18.18 24.53
C GLU A 97 -2.50 -17.01 25.13
N ARG A 98 -1.93 -15.81 25.11
CA ARG A 98 -2.56 -14.57 25.59
C ARG A 98 -3.16 -13.74 24.46
N TYR A 99 -3.26 -14.30 23.25
CA TYR A 99 -3.76 -13.63 22.04
C TYR A 99 -2.97 -12.37 21.65
N ARG A 100 -1.69 -12.30 22.03
CA ARG A 100 -0.75 -11.21 21.67
C ARG A 100 0.10 -11.63 20.48
N PHE A 101 -0.55 -11.83 19.33
CA PHE A 101 0.06 -12.33 18.11
C PHE A 101 1.11 -11.38 17.54
N ARG A 102 0.91 -10.06 17.68
CA ARG A 102 1.89 -9.06 17.27
C ARG A 102 3.18 -9.24 18.06
N GLU A 103 3.09 -9.32 19.39
CA GLU A 103 4.24 -9.58 20.26
C GLU A 103 4.90 -10.92 19.90
N ALA A 104 4.12 -11.99 19.76
CA ALA A 104 4.65 -13.30 19.40
C ALA A 104 5.41 -13.32 18.07
N SER A 105 4.91 -12.63 17.04
CA SER A 105 5.59 -12.50 15.75
C SER A 105 6.91 -11.72 15.85
N GLN A 106 6.96 -10.71 16.72
CA GLN A 106 8.17 -9.92 16.97
C GLN A 106 9.20 -10.73 17.78
N GLU A 107 8.76 -11.59 18.70
CA GLU A 107 9.67 -12.51 19.40
C GLU A 107 10.28 -13.55 18.43
N MET A 108 9.50 -14.07 17.48
CA MET A 108 10.05 -14.91 16.41
C MET A 108 11.09 -14.16 15.57
N MET A 109 10.84 -12.88 15.25
CA MET A 109 11.81 -12.03 14.55
C MET A 109 13.06 -11.73 15.42
N ASN A 110 12.90 -11.61 16.75
CA ASN A 110 14.01 -11.40 17.69
C ASN A 110 14.96 -12.61 17.70
N LEU A 111 14.47 -13.83 17.51
CA LEU A 111 15.34 -15.00 17.34
C LEU A 111 16.23 -14.88 16.09
N ALA A 112 15.71 -14.35 14.98
CA ALA A 112 16.53 -14.05 13.80
C ALA A 112 17.50 -12.88 14.04
N ARG A 113 17.12 -11.88 14.85
CA ARG A 113 18.03 -10.80 15.28
C ARG A 113 19.16 -11.33 16.17
N LEU A 114 18.88 -12.27 17.07
CA LEU A 114 19.88 -12.96 17.90
C LEU A 114 20.91 -13.65 17.01
N GLY A 115 20.48 -14.40 15.99
CA GLY A 115 21.37 -15.03 15.03
C GLY A 115 22.24 -14.04 14.25
N ASN A 116 21.64 -12.95 13.74
CA ASN A 116 22.40 -11.89 13.08
C ASN A 116 23.45 -11.26 14.00
N LYS A 117 23.09 -10.97 15.25
CA LYS A 117 23.98 -10.38 16.25
C LYS A 117 25.13 -11.33 16.57
N TYR A 118 24.84 -12.60 16.85
CA TYR A 118 25.85 -13.61 17.13
C TYR A 118 26.88 -13.72 15.99
N LEU A 119 26.42 -13.78 14.73
CA LEU A 119 27.32 -13.78 13.58
C LEU A 119 28.09 -12.46 13.39
N ALA A 120 27.45 -11.33 13.66
CA ALA A 120 28.07 -10.01 13.54
C ALA A 120 29.18 -9.80 14.56
N ASP A 121 28.97 -10.22 15.80
CA ASP A 121 29.92 -10.08 16.90
C ASP A 121 31.07 -11.09 16.75
N ALA A 122 30.77 -12.32 16.31
CA ALA A 122 31.76 -13.39 16.18
C ALA A 122 32.57 -13.34 14.86
N GLU A 123 32.08 -12.61 13.85
CA GLU A 123 32.74 -12.40 12.55
C GLU A 123 33.41 -13.64 11.90
N PRO A 124 32.68 -14.75 11.66
CA PRO A 124 33.27 -15.99 11.15
C PRO A 124 34.04 -15.84 9.82
N TRP A 125 33.69 -14.84 8.99
CA TRP A 125 34.42 -14.54 7.74
C TRP A 125 35.82 -13.97 7.96
N LYS A 126 36.09 -13.42 9.15
CA LYS A 126 37.44 -13.02 9.59
C LYS A 126 38.08 -14.16 10.36
N VAL A 127 37.36 -14.75 11.32
CA VAL A 127 37.89 -15.77 12.23
C VAL A 127 38.36 -17.03 11.50
N ILE A 128 37.73 -17.43 10.38
CA ILE A 128 38.16 -18.60 9.59
C ILE A 128 39.62 -18.52 9.12
N LYS A 129 40.20 -17.33 9.03
CA LYS A 129 41.59 -17.11 8.59
C LYS A 129 42.61 -17.35 9.69
N VAL A 130 42.19 -17.37 10.96
CA VAL A 130 43.07 -17.40 12.14
C VAL A 130 42.74 -18.55 13.09
N ASP A 131 41.46 -18.89 13.23
CA ASP A 131 40.97 -19.95 14.11
C ASP A 131 39.82 -20.71 13.43
N THR A 132 40.19 -21.81 12.78
CA THR A 132 39.23 -22.67 12.08
C THR A 132 38.33 -23.44 13.04
N GLU A 133 38.79 -23.75 14.25
CA GLU A 133 38.01 -24.45 15.26
C GLU A 133 36.93 -23.55 15.86
N ARG A 134 37.27 -22.29 16.18
CA ARG A 134 36.27 -21.31 16.63
C ARG A 134 35.20 -21.09 15.57
N THR A 135 35.59 -21.03 14.30
CA THR A 135 34.63 -20.86 13.19
C THR A 135 33.67 -22.05 13.09
N LYS A 136 34.12 -23.28 13.34
CA LYS A 136 33.23 -24.45 13.41
C LYS A 136 32.17 -24.27 14.50
N THR A 137 32.56 -23.83 15.69
CA THR A 137 31.61 -23.55 16.79
C THR A 137 30.60 -22.48 16.40
N ILE A 138 31.05 -21.36 15.84
CA ILE A 138 30.17 -20.25 15.44
C ILE A 138 29.14 -20.72 14.41
N MET A 139 29.60 -21.44 13.38
CA MET A 139 28.71 -21.95 12.34
C MET A 139 27.77 -23.03 12.86
N TYR A 140 28.23 -23.89 13.77
CA TYR A 140 27.40 -24.89 14.44
C TYR A 140 26.26 -24.24 15.23
N VAL A 141 26.56 -23.24 16.07
CA VAL A 141 25.55 -22.50 16.86
C VAL A 141 24.57 -21.78 15.94
N ALA A 142 25.05 -21.12 14.89
CA ALA A 142 24.19 -20.42 13.94
C ALA A 142 23.22 -21.37 13.21
N LEU A 143 23.66 -22.61 12.92
CA LEU A 143 22.81 -23.65 12.35
C LEU A 143 21.76 -24.17 13.35
N GLN A 144 22.05 -24.21 14.65
CA GLN A 144 21.03 -24.51 15.67
C GLN A 144 19.94 -23.44 15.70
N ILE A 145 20.33 -22.15 15.64
CA ILE A 145 19.38 -21.03 15.56
C ILE A 145 18.52 -21.13 14.28
N ALA A 146 19.15 -21.44 13.14
CA ALA A 146 18.43 -21.62 11.87
C ALA A 146 17.42 -22.78 11.94
N SER A 147 17.79 -23.91 12.56
CA SER A 147 16.90 -25.06 12.75
C SER A 147 15.74 -24.73 13.70
N ALA A 148 15.99 -23.98 14.78
CA ALA A 148 14.94 -23.49 15.66
C ALA A 148 13.97 -22.56 14.93
N LEU A 149 14.46 -21.60 14.13
CA LEU A 149 13.63 -20.71 13.31
C LEU A 149 12.76 -21.49 12.33
N ALA A 150 13.29 -22.56 11.72
CA ALA A 150 12.55 -23.40 10.79
C ALA A 150 11.28 -24.00 11.43
N THR A 151 11.31 -24.32 12.72
CA THR A 151 10.16 -24.86 13.46
C THR A 151 9.30 -23.75 14.09
N LEU A 152 9.92 -22.75 14.71
CA LEU A 152 9.21 -21.73 15.47
C LEU A 152 8.53 -20.67 14.59
N SER A 153 8.96 -20.50 13.34
CA SER A 153 8.30 -19.58 12.42
C SER A 153 6.99 -20.12 11.85
N GLU A 154 6.72 -21.42 11.96
CA GLU A 154 5.61 -22.11 11.27
C GLU A 154 4.22 -21.51 11.53
N PRO A 155 3.82 -21.13 12.77
CA PRO A 155 2.50 -20.53 12.99
C PRO A 155 2.28 -19.22 12.23
N PHE A 156 3.36 -18.49 11.97
CA PHE A 156 3.32 -17.20 11.29
C PHE A 156 3.56 -17.36 9.78
N LEU A 157 4.58 -18.14 9.41
CA LEU A 157 5.16 -18.29 8.08
C LEU A 157 5.27 -19.78 7.70
N PRO A 158 4.16 -20.49 7.45
CA PRO A 158 4.17 -21.93 7.18
C PRO A 158 4.95 -22.33 5.91
N PHE A 159 4.87 -21.53 4.84
CA PHE A 159 5.57 -21.83 3.59
C PHE A 159 7.07 -21.56 3.72
N THR A 160 7.47 -20.46 4.38
CA THR A 160 8.86 -20.16 4.72
C THR A 160 9.44 -21.20 5.65
N SER A 161 8.69 -21.64 6.67
CA SER A 161 9.09 -22.73 7.57
C SER A 161 9.41 -23.99 6.78
N THR A 162 8.49 -24.42 5.91
CA THR A 162 8.69 -25.58 5.03
C THR A 162 9.92 -25.39 4.13
N LYS A 163 10.06 -24.22 3.51
CA LYS A 163 11.20 -23.88 2.66
C LYS A 163 12.51 -23.95 3.42
N LEU A 164 12.57 -23.42 4.65
CA LEU A 164 13.76 -23.46 5.48
C LEU A 164 14.08 -24.89 5.96
N LYS A 165 13.06 -25.67 6.35
CA LYS A 165 13.20 -27.11 6.67
C LYS A 165 13.81 -27.87 5.48
N ASN A 166 13.44 -27.52 4.24
CA ASN A 166 14.03 -28.11 3.01
C ASN A 166 15.48 -27.67 2.80
N ILE A 167 15.79 -26.37 2.95
CA ILE A 167 17.17 -25.85 2.84
C ILE A 167 18.08 -26.52 3.88
N LEU A 168 17.60 -26.71 5.11
CA LEU A 168 18.33 -27.40 6.17
C LEU A 168 18.23 -28.93 6.07
N ASN A 169 17.53 -29.46 5.06
CA ASN A 169 17.36 -30.89 4.82
C ASN A 169 16.83 -31.67 6.04
N HIS A 170 15.83 -31.12 6.75
CA HIS A 170 15.25 -31.73 7.95
C HIS A 170 14.62 -33.11 7.67
N THR A 171 14.19 -33.39 6.44
CA THR A 171 13.63 -34.70 6.06
C THR A 171 14.64 -35.84 6.26
N ALA A 172 15.94 -35.56 6.16
CA ALA A 172 16.99 -36.55 6.42
C ALA A 172 17.21 -36.85 7.92
N LEU A 173 16.63 -36.07 8.84
CA LEU A 173 16.70 -36.30 10.29
C LEU A 173 15.74 -37.41 10.76
N GLY A 174 14.86 -37.92 9.88
CA GLY A 174 13.95 -39.03 10.16
C GLY A 174 12.74 -38.72 11.04
N THR A 175 12.75 -37.58 11.76
CA THR A 175 11.62 -37.08 12.55
C THR A 175 11.52 -35.56 12.44
N GLU A 176 10.29 -35.04 12.46
CA GLU A 176 10.06 -33.60 12.39
C GLU A 176 10.32 -32.93 13.74
N THR A 177 11.14 -31.88 13.73
CA THR A 177 11.44 -31.10 14.93
C THR A 177 10.22 -30.34 15.42
N THR A 178 9.75 -30.64 16.64
CA THR A 178 8.62 -29.94 17.27
C THR A 178 9.07 -28.80 18.17
N TRP A 179 8.16 -27.90 18.55
CA TRP A 179 8.43 -26.79 19.49
C TRP A 179 9.01 -27.28 20.82
N LYS A 180 8.47 -28.38 21.36
CA LYS A 180 8.97 -28.99 22.59
C LYS A 180 10.41 -29.48 22.42
N GLU A 181 10.74 -30.04 21.27
CA GLU A 181 12.09 -30.50 20.98
C GLU A 181 13.10 -29.35 20.87
N VAL A 182 12.69 -28.18 20.37
CA VAL A 182 13.53 -26.96 20.40
C VAL A 182 13.90 -26.57 21.83
N ALA A 183 12.99 -26.73 22.79
CA ALA A 183 13.24 -26.40 24.19
C ALA A 183 14.14 -27.41 24.93
N ILE A 184 14.05 -28.71 24.59
CA ILE A 184 14.68 -29.78 25.39
C ILE A 184 15.89 -30.44 24.74
N LYS A 185 16.02 -30.44 23.40
CA LYS A 185 17.15 -31.09 22.73
C LYS A 185 18.40 -30.21 22.88
N GLU A 186 19.53 -30.86 23.16
CA GLU A 186 20.85 -30.19 23.08
C GLU A 186 21.25 -29.88 21.64
N VAL A 187 20.79 -30.71 20.71
CA VAL A 187 21.16 -30.64 19.29
C VAL A 187 19.91 -30.77 18.43
N LEU A 188 19.63 -29.74 17.63
CA LEU A 188 18.55 -29.73 16.65
C LEU A 188 19.04 -30.20 15.28
N LEU A 189 20.23 -29.73 14.89
CA LEU A 189 20.88 -30.13 13.65
C LEU A 189 22.25 -30.78 13.96
N PRO A 190 22.40 -32.10 13.79
CA PRO A 190 23.60 -32.81 14.21
C PRO A 190 24.81 -32.47 13.34
N ALA A 191 26.00 -32.53 13.93
CA ALA A 191 27.25 -32.43 13.19
C ALA A 191 27.36 -33.57 12.15
N GLY A 192 27.96 -33.29 11.01
CA GLY A 192 28.02 -34.23 9.87
C GLY A 192 26.76 -34.26 9.00
N HIS A 193 25.66 -33.63 9.43
CA HIS A 193 24.46 -33.48 8.60
C HIS A 193 24.75 -32.62 7.36
N LYS A 194 24.16 -32.96 6.22
CA LYS A 194 24.33 -32.23 4.96
C LYS A 194 23.10 -31.36 4.69
N ILE A 195 23.29 -30.04 4.70
CA ILE A 195 22.27 -29.07 4.27
C ILE A 195 22.26 -28.92 2.74
N GLY A 196 21.19 -28.31 2.22
CA GLY A 196 21.06 -27.96 0.82
C GLY A 196 21.75 -26.64 0.45
N GLU A 197 21.47 -26.19 -0.77
CA GLU A 197 22.01 -24.95 -1.34
C GLU A 197 21.27 -23.70 -0.84
N ALA A 198 21.94 -22.55 -0.97
CA ALA A 198 21.34 -21.28 -0.58
C ALA A 198 20.21 -20.88 -1.54
N GLU A 199 19.02 -20.66 -0.98
CA GLU A 199 17.87 -20.08 -1.67
C GLU A 199 17.35 -18.86 -0.89
N LEU A 200 16.85 -17.84 -1.60
CA LEU A 200 16.23 -16.68 -0.96
C LEU A 200 14.91 -17.08 -0.30
N LEU A 201 14.79 -16.88 1.01
CA LEU A 201 13.51 -17.08 1.72
C LEU A 201 12.45 -16.06 1.30
N PHE A 202 12.87 -14.82 1.04
CA PHE A 202 12.00 -13.69 0.70
C PHE A 202 12.62 -12.88 -0.43
N SER A 203 11.79 -12.37 -1.33
CA SER A 203 12.16 -11.38 -2.34
C SER A 203 11.78 -9.97 -1.87
N LYS A 204 12.52 -8.97 -2.33
CA LYS A 204 12.14 -7.58 -2.10
C LYS A 204 10.85 -7.25 -2.85
N VAL A 205 10.04 -6.40 -2.24
CA VAL A 205 8.89 -5.78 -2.89
C VAL A 205 9.35 -4.42 -3.41
N GLU A 206 9.36 -4.27 -4.73
CA GLU A 206 9.82 -3.08 -5.43
C GLU A 206 8.79 -1.95 -5.39
N ASP A 207 9.25 -0.70 -5.46
CA ASP A 207 8.39 0.49 -5.42
C ASP A 207 7.35 0.48 -6.56
N GLU A 208 7.74 -0.02 -7.74
CA GLU A 208 6.83 -0.15 -8.89
C GLU A 208 5.65 -1.08 -8.60
N THR A 209 5.88 -2.19 -7.89
CA THR A 209 4.83 -3.13 -7.50
C THR A 209 3.83 -2.45 -6.55
N ILE A 210 4.33 -1.64 -5.61
CA ILE A 210 3.48 -0.87 -4.70
C ILE A 210 2.70 0.21 -5.44
N GLN A 211 3.33 0.92 -6.37
CA GLN A 211 2.66 1.97 -7.14
C GLN A 211 1.49 1.41 -7.95
N LYS A 212 1.65 0.23 -8.59
CA LYS A 212 0.55 -0.45 -9.29
C LYS A 212 -0.65 -0.71 -8.39
N GLN A 213 -0.44 -1.08 -7.13
CA GLN A 213 -1.52 -1.30 -6.18
C GLN A 213 -2.21 0.00 -5.77
N LEU A 214 -1.44 1.07 -5.59
CA LEU A 214 -1.99 2.40 -5.29
C LEU A 214 -2.83 2.94 -6.46
N ASP A 215 -2.36 2.77 -7.69
CA ASP A 215 -3.07 3.20 -8.90
C ASP A 215 -4.38 2.42 -9.07
N LYS A 216 -4.38 1.09 -8.81
CA LYS A 216 -5.60 0.26 -8.79
C LYS A 216 -6.62 0.76 -7.76
N LEU A 217 -6.17 1.11 -6.56
CA LEU A 217 -7.03 1.65 -5.51
C LEU A 217 -7.62 3.02 -5.87
N GLU A 218 -6.82 3.91 -6.47
CA GLU A 218 -7.28 5.22 -6.92
C GLU A 218 -8.30 5.08 -8.06
N ALA A 219 -8.04 4.21 -9.03
CA ALA A 219 -8.97 3.92 -10.12
C ALA A 219 -10.30 3.36 -9.58
N SER A 220 -10.23 2.42 -8.63
CA SER A 220 -11.42 1.86 -7.98
C SER A 220 -12.21 2.92 -7.21
N LYS A 221 -11.51 3.84 -6.53
CA LYS A 221 -12.14 4.96 -5.83
C LYS A 221 -12.88 5.88 -6.80
N LYS A 222 -12.24 6.28 -7.91
CA LYS A 222 -12.86 7.11 -8.95
C LYS A 222 -14.08 6.43 -9.58
N ALA A 223 -13.98 5.14 -9.88
CA ALA A 223 -15.09 4.36 -10.41
C ALA A 223 -16.28 4.30 -9.44
N ASN A 224 -16.02 4.12 -8.15
CA ASN A 224 -17.06 4.11 -7.11
C ASN A 224 -17.69 5.51 -6.90
N GLU A 225 -16.91 6.58 -7.00
CA GLU A 225 -17.43 7.96 -6.94
C GLU A 225 -18.33 8.27 -8.14
N ALA A 226 -17.95 7.83 -9.34
CA ALA A 226 -18.77 7.95 -10.54
C ALA A 226 -20.08 7.13 -10.45
N ALA A 227 -19.99 5.88 -9.97
CA ALA A 227 -21.15 5.00 -9.84
C ALA A 227 -22.14 5.45 -8.75
N ASN A 228 -21.68 6.12 -7.70
CA ASN A 228 -22.52 6.61 -6.60
C ASN A 228 -22.97 8.07 -6.77
N LYS A 229 -22.78 8.70 -7.93
CA LYS A 229 -23.32 10.03 -8.21
C LYS A 229 -24.86 9.94 -8.26
N VAL A 230 -25.51 10.20 -7.13
CA VAL A 230 -26.96 10.23 -7.00
C VAL A 230 -27.48 11.39 -7.86
N VAL A 231 -28.18 11.06 -8.95
CA VAL A 231 -28.88 12.06 -9.76
C VAL A 231 -29.94 12.70 -8.88
N GLU A 232 -29.99 14.04 -8.85
CA GLU A 232 -31.02 14.73 -8.08
C GLU A 232 -32.41 14.24 -8.53
N PRO A 233 -33.30 13.88 -7.59
CA PRO A 233 -34.64 13.47 -7.95
C PRO A 233 -35.33 14.58 -8.73
N GLN A 234 -36.19 14.20 -9.66
CA GLN A 234 -37.01 15.15 -10.41
C GLN A 234 -37.72 16.10 -9.43
N LYS A 235 -37.65 17.41 -9.69
CA LYS A 235 -38.42 18.41 -8.94
C LYS A 235 -39.92 18.16 -9.09
N ASP A 236 -40.71 18.73 -8.19
CA ASP A 236 -42.17 18.67 -8.27
C ASP A 236 -42.68 19.07 -9.66
N THR A 237 -43.72 18.39 -10.13
CA THR A 237 -44.36 18.70 -11.42
C THR A 237 -44.93 20.12 -11.39
N ILE A 238 -44.53 20.93 -12.38
CA ILE A 238 -45.07 22.28 -12.61
C ILE A 238 -46.04 22.29 -13.79
N ASN A 239 -46.87 23.33 -13.89
CA ASN A 239 -47.76 23.50 -15.04
C ASN A 239 -47.01 24.20 -16.19
N PHE A 240 -47.52 24.03 -17.42
CA PHE A 240 -46.94 24.69 -18.58
C PHE A 240 -46.91 26.22 -18.45
N ASP A 241 -47.88 26.81 -17.75
CA ASP A 241 -47.93 28.24 -17.44
C ASP A 241 -46.74 28.74 -16.59
N ASP A 242 -46.06 27.86 -15.87
CA ASP A 242 -44.85 28.23 -15.13
C ASP A 242 -43.63 28.28 -16.04
N PHE A 243 -43.59 27.45 -17.09
CA PHE A 243 -42.55 27.49 -18.12
C PHE A 243 -42.69 28.71 -19.02
N THR A 244 -43.91 29.08 -19.44
CA THR A 244 -44.14 30.26 -20.29
C THR A 244 -43.80 31.58 -19.60
N LYS A 245 -43.71 31.59 -18.26
CA LYS A 245 -43.19 32.73 -17.49
C LYS A 245 -41.69 32.91 -17.63
N LEU A 246 -40.92 31.93 -18.10
CA LEU A 246 -39.47 32.04 -18.28
C LEU A 246 -39.17 32.62 -19.66
N ASP A 247 -38.40 33.70 -19.72
CA ASP A 247 -37.88 34.24 -20.98
C ASP A 247 -36.43 33.79 -21.14
N MET A 248 -36.23 32.72 -21.89
CA MET A 248 -34.91 32.19 -22.22
C MET A 248 -34.58 32.52 -23.67
N ARG A 249 -33.38 33.04 -23.91
CA ARG A 249 -32.92 33.45 -25.23
C ARG A 249 -31.51 33.00 -25.53
N VAL A 250 -31.23 32.84 -26.81
CA VAL A 250 -29.86 32.66 -27.29
C VAL A 250 -29.16 34.01 -27.27
N GLY A 251 -28.02 34.08 -26.60
CA GLY A 251 -27.14 35.25 -26.60
C GLY A 251 -25.71 34.89 -26.98
N THR A 252 -24.91 35.90 -27.32
CA THR A 252 -23.48 35.75 -27.60
C THR A 252 -22.65 36.51 -26.57
N ILE A 253 -21.64 35.87 -26.01
CA ILE A 253 -20.69 36.53 -25.11
C ILE A 253 -19.78 37.44 -25.94
N ILE A 254 -19.83 38.75 -25.70
CA ILE A 254 -19.05 39.73 -26.46
C ILE A 254 -17.79 40.18 -25.70
N GLU A 255 -17.85 40.19 -24.37
CA GLU A 255 -16.72 40.53 -23.51
C GLU A 255 -16.74 39.62 -22.28
N ALA A 256 -15.56 39.26 -21.78
CA ALA A 256 -15.40 38.49 -20.56
C ALA A 256 -14.20 38.99 -19.78
N GLU A 257 -14.37 39.16 -18.47
CA GLU A 257 -13.30 39.59 -17.57
C GLU A 257 -13.33 38.77 -16.27
N LYS A 258 -12.16 38.58 -15.65
CA LYS A 258 -12.10 37.96 -14.32
C LYS A 258 -12.63 38.91 -13.28
N MET A 259 -13.50 38.40 -12.40
CA MET A 259 -14.02 39.23 -11.33
C MET A 259 -12.93 39.54 -10.27
N PRO A 260 -12.70 40.82 -9.94
CA PRO A 260 -11.77 41.18 -8.88
C PRO A 260 -12.17 40.53 -7.55
N LYS A 261 -11.20 39.91 -6.87
CA LYS A 261 -11.38 39.27 -5.55
C LYS A 261 -12.34 38.06 -5.53
N ALA A 262 -12.66 37.44 -6.67
CA ALA A 262 -13.41 36.18 -6.73
C ALA A 262 -12.78 35.20 -7.73
N LYS A 263 -12.21 34.10 -7.22
CA LYS A 263 -11.50 33.10 -8.05
C LYS A 263 -12.40 32.30 -9.00
N LYS A 264 -13.69 32.20 -8.69
CA LYS A 264 -14.66 31.37 -9.43
C LYS A 264 -15.54 32.15 -10.41
N LEU A 265 -15.50 33.49 -10.39
CA LEU A 265 -16.46 34.31 -11.13
C LEU A 265 -15.82 34.99 -12.35
N LEU A 266 -16.50 34.94 -13.48
CA LEU A 266 -16.29 35.82 -14.63
C LEU A 266 -17.42 36.84 -14.71
N VAL A 267 -17.10 38.07 -15.12
CA VAL A 267 -18.05 39.10 -15.50
C VAL A 267 -18.13 39.09 -17.01
N LEU A 268 -19.33 38.82 -17.55
CA LEU A 268 -19.57 38.62 -18.97
C LEU A 268 -20.51 39.72 -19.47
N LYS A 269 -20.20 40.32 -20.61
CA LYS A 269 -21.20 41.06 -21.39
C LYS A 269 -21.78 40.13 -22.43
N VAL A 270 -23.09 39.99 -22.43
CA VAL A 270 -23.81 39.09 -23.33
C VAL A 270 -24.80 39.90 -24.14
N ASP A 271 -24.66 39.84 -25.47
CA ASP A 271 -25.64 40.36 -26.40
C ASP A 271 -26.81 39.38 -26.49
N THR A 272 -27.97 39.81 -25.99
CA THR A 272 -29.20 39.02 -25.97
C THR A 272 -30.05 39.22 -27.22
N GLY A 273 -29.61 40.07 -28.17
CA GLY A 273 -30.39 40.51 -29.33
C GLY A 273 -31.44 41.57 -29.02
N ILE A 274 -31.75 41.82 -27.74
CA ILE A 274 -32.59 42.94 -27.27
C ILE A 274 -31.70 44.06 -26.72
N ASP A 275 -30.75 43.66 -25.89
CA ASP A 275 -29.85 44.52 -25.14
C ASP A 275 -28.51 43.79 -24.88
N VAL A 276 -27.54 44.52 -24.34
CA VAL A 276 -26.30 43.95 -23.84
C VAL A 276 -26.36 43.95 -22.32
N ARG A 277 -26.24 42.77 -21.71
CA ARG A 277 -26.38 42.59 -20.26
C ARG A 277 -25.09 42.20 -19.60
N THR A 278 -24.93 42.64 -18.35
CA THR A 278 -23.83 42.15 -17.50
C THR A 278 -24.29 40.91 -16.73
N ILE A 279 -23.60 39.79 -16.93
CA ILE A 279 -23.89 38.52 -16.25
C ILE A 279 -22.64 38.05 -15.52
N VAL A 280 -22.78 37.83 -14.20
CA VAL A 280 -21.69 37.30 -13.37
C VAL A 280 -21.89 35.79 -13.22
N SER A 281 -20.95 35.00 -13.77
CA SER A 281 -21.09 33.55 -13.84
C SER A 281 -19.94 32.79 -13.16
N GLY A 282 -20.27 31.68 -12.51
CA GLY A 282 -19.36 30.83 -11.72
C GLY A 282 -18.41 29.94 -12.52
N ILE A 283 -17.96 30.37 -13.69
CA ILE A 283 -17.29 29.53 -14.67
C ILE A 283 -15.77 29.62 -14.71
N ALA A 284 -15.15 30.45 -13.88
CA ALA A 284 -13.72 30.74 -13.99
C ALA A 284 -12.80 29.54 -13.69
N GLU A 285 -13.33 28.45 -13.11
CA GLU A 285 -12.60 27.19 -12.90
C GLU A 285 -12.65 26.26 -14.12
N SER A 286 -13.64 26.43 -15.00
CA SER A 286 -13.81 25.61 -16.22
C SER A 286 -13.37 26.33 -17.50
N PHE A 287 -13.39 27.66 -17.52
CA PHE A 287 -13.05 28.44 -18.72
C PHE A 287 -12.24 29.70 -18.39
N THR A 288 -11.38 30.11 -19.33
CA THR A 288 -10.74 31.43 -19.31
C THR A 288 -11.62 32.49 -20.02
N PRO A 289 -11.42 33.80 -19.75
CA PRO A 289 -12.15 34.85 -20.44
C PRO A 289 -12.04 34.78 -21.97
N GLU A 290 -10.86 34.43 -22.48
CA GLU A 290 -10.58 34.36 -23.91
C GLU A 290 -11.32 33.20 -24.59
N GLU A 291 -11.54 32.10 -23.87
CA GLU A 291 -12.22 30.91 -24.37
C GLU A 291 -13.75 31.07 -24.48
N VAL A 292 -14.32 32.08 -23.84
CA VAL A 292 -15.78 32.25 -23.77
C VAL A 292 -16.29 33.36 -24.69
N VAL A 293 -15.45 34.32 -25.06
CA VAL A 293 -15.83 35.37 -26.02
C VAL A 293 -16.16 34.73 -27.38
N GLY A 294 -17.30 35.13 -27.95
CA GLY A 294 -17.84 34.60 -29.21
C GLY A 294 -18.72 33.37 -29.05
N LYS A 295 -18.75 32.72 -27.87
CA LYS A 295 -19.63 31.56 -27.65
C LYS A 295 -21.10 31.97 -27.59
N LYS A 296 -21.95 31.16 -28.22
CA LYS A 296 -23.41 31.20 -28.03
C LYS A 296 -23.79 30.51 -26.74
N VAL A 297 -24.72 31.11 -26.01
CA VAL A 297 -25.17 30.63 -24.71
C VAL A 297 -26.67 30.80 -24.56
N THR A 298 -27.30 29.94 -23.78
CA THR A 298 -28.69 30.14 -23.32
C THR A 298 -28.71 31.04 -22.10
N VAL A 299 -29.47 32.13 -22.17
CA VAL A 299 -29.62 33.11 -21.10
C VAL A 299 -31.08 33.19 -20.66
N LEU A 300 -31.32 33.03 -19.36
CA LEU A 300 -32.59 33.39 -18.74
C LEU A 300 -32.58 34.90 -18.43
N VAL A 301 -33.38 35.66 -19.17
CA VAL A 301 -33.32 37.14 -19.22
C VAL A 301 -34.35 37.83 -18.32
N ASN A 302 -35.32 37.12 -17.76
CA ASN A 302 -36.36 37.72 -16.94
C ASN A 302 -36.29 37.34 -15.45
N LEU A 303 -35.11 36.95 -14.97
CA LEU A 303 -34.81 36.90 -13.54
C LEU A 303 -34.57 38.31 -12.98
N ALA A 304 -34.99 38.53 -11.74
CA ALA A 304 -34.65 39.76 -11.03
C ALA A 304 -33.12 39.91 -10.91
N PRO A 305 -32.56 41.09 -11.21
CA PRO A 305 -31.13 41.32 -11.06
C PRO A 305 -30.64 41.02 -9.64
N ARG A 306 -29.44 40.44 -9.55
CA ARG A 306 -28.83 40.11 -8.26
C ARG A 306 -27.39 40.63 -8.21
N ALA A 307 -27.08 41.40 -7.18
CA ALA A 307 -25.71 41.82 -6.91
C ALA A 307 -24.85 40.62 -6.46
N LEU A 308 -23.83 40.29 -7.24
CA LEU A 308 -22.81 39.30 -6.92
C LEU A 308 -21.49 40.03 -6.75
N ARG A 309 -20.95 40.02 -5.52
CA ARG A 309 -19.65 40.66 -5.19
C ARG A 309 -19.55 42.14 -5.62
N GLY A 310 -20.68 42.85 -5.63
CA GLY A 310 -20.73 44.29 -5.97
C GLY A 310 -20.97 44.61 -7.45
N VAL A 311 -21.12 43.59 -8.31
CA VAL A 311 -21.56 43.76 -9.71
C VAL A 311 -22.98 43.21 -9.85
N GLU A 312 -23.84 43.97 -10.50
CA GLU A 312 -25.23 43.56 -10.77
C GLU A 312 -25.27 42.55 -11.92
N SER A 313 -25.81 41.36 -11.66
CA SER A 313 -26.01 40.30 -12.66
C SER A 313 -27.45 40.31 -13.14
N GLU A 314 -27.65 40.59 -14.43
CA GLU A 314 -28.95 40.84 -15.06
C GLU A 314 -29.49 39.65 -15.87
N GLY A 315 -29.04 38.45 -15.51
CA GLY A 315 -29.44 37.21 -16.14
C GLY A 315 -28.69 36.01 -15.57
N MET A 316 -29.03 34.83 -16.07
CA MET A 316 -28.38 33.56 -15.74
C MET A 316 -28.06 32.80 -17.02
N ILE A 317 -26.81 32.38 -17.18
CA ILE A 317 -26.41 31.48 -18.26
C ILE A 317 -26.64 30.04 -17.82
N LEU A 318 -27.32 29.26 -18.66
CA LEU A 318 -27.60 27.85 -18.39
C LEU A 318 -26.41 26.97 -18.79
N MET A 319 -26.07 26.05 -17.89
CA MET A 319 -24.95 25.13 -18.03
C MET A 319 -25.31 23.77 -17.45
N THR A 320 -24.58 22.75 -17.89
CA THR A 320 -24.56 21.43 -17.29
C THR A 320 -23.13 21.10 -16.85
N GLU A 321 -22.94 19.93 -16.24
CA GLU A 321 -21.63 19.40 -15.88
C GLU A 321 -21.32 18.16 -16.73
N SER A 322 -20.06 18.01 -17.15
CA SER A 322 -19.55 16.76 -17.70
C SER A 322 -19.37 15.70 -16.60
N GLU A 323 -19.10 14.45 -17.00
CA GLU A 323 -18.76 13.37 -16.05
C GLU A 323 -17.57 13.74 -15.15
N ASP A 324 -16.60 14.50 -15.67
CA ASP A 324 -15.42 15.00 -14.95
C ASP A 324 -15.70 16.24 -14.07
N GLY A 325 -16.95 16.71 -14.00
CA GLY A 325 -17.35 17.89 -13.21
C GLY A 325 -16.98 19.24 -13.84
N LYS A 326 -16.61 19.28 -15.13
CA LYS A 326 -16.39 20.54 -15.85
C LYS A 326 -17.72 21.12 -16.33
N LEU A 327 -17.86 22.45 -16.30
CA LEU A 327 -19.06 23.11 -16.80
C LEU A 327 -19.10 23.07 -18.33
N VAL A 328 -20.28 22.81 -18.89
CA VAL A 328 -20.56 22.76 -20.33
C VAL A 328 -21.74 23.67 -20.61
N PHE A 329 -21.64 24.53 -21.63
CA PHE A 329 -22.73 25.43 -22.00
C PHE A 329 -23.92 24.64 -22.56
N VAL A 330 -25.13 25.10 -22.24
CA VAL A 330 -26.34 24.70 -22.95
C VAL A 330 -26.53 25.69 -24.09
N ASN A 331 -26.19 25.30 -25.31
CA ASN A 331 -26.24 26.16 -26.50
C ASN A 331 -26.85 25.42 -27.69
N PRO A 332 -27.33 26.16 -28.72
CA PRO A 332 -27.76 25.55 -29.96
C PRO A 332 -26.61 24.80 -30.63
N ASP A 333 -26.92 23.66 -31.26
CA ASP A 333 -25.96 22.80 -31.97
C ASP A 333 -25.52 23.36 -33.35
N THR A 334 -25.95 24.57 -33.69
CA THR A 334 -25.61 25.23 -34.96
C THR A 334 -25.22 26.69 -34.75
N ASP A 335 -24.22 27.15 -35.50
CA ASP A 335 -23.66 28.50 -35.35
C ASP A 335 -24.56 29.60 -35.93
N ASN A 336 -25.53 29.26 -36.78
CA ASN A 336 -26.39 30.22 -37.50
C ASN A 336 -27.64 30.67 -36.72
N VAL A 337 -27.69 30.45 -35.41
CA VAL A 337 -28.83 30.86 -34.58
C VAL A 337 -28.66 32.32 -34.14
N ALA A 338 -29.53 33.22 -34.61
CA ALA A 338 -29.45 34.65 -34.28
C ALA A 338 -29.64 34.92 -32.77
N ASN A 339 -29.02 35.99 -32.26
CA ASN A 339 -29.24 36.46 -30.89
C ASN A 339 -30.70 36.90 -30.72
N GLY A 340 -31.27 36.64 -29.54
CA GLY A 340 -32.62 37.07 -29.17
C GLY A 340 -33.74 36.12 -29.58
N LEU A 341 -33.43 35.02 -30.27
CA LEU A 341 -34.36 33.95 -30.52
C LEU A 341 -34.78 33.29 -29.19
N THR A 342 -36.09 33.16 -29.00
CA THR A 342 -36.73 32.58 -27.81
C THR A 342 -36.56 31.07 -27.78
N ILE A 343 -36.32 30.53 -26.59
CA ILE A 343 -36.29 29.08 -26.31
C ILE A 343 -37.63 28.71 -25.69
N SER A 344 -38.37 27.81 -26.35
CA SER A 344 -39.77 27.46 -26.06
C SER A 344 -40.00 25.96 -26.06
#